data_AF-A0A7X5U5V2-F1
#
_entry.id   AF-A0A7X5U5V2-F1
#
_cell.length_a   1.000
_cell.length_b   1.000
_cell.length_c   1.000
_cell.angle_alpha   90.00
_cell.angle_beta   90.00
_cell.angle_gamma   90.00
#
_symmetry.space_group_name_H-M   'P 1'
#
loop_
_entity.id
_entity.type
_entity.pdbx_description
1 polymer ?
#
loop_
_entity_poly.entity_id
_entity_poly.type
_entity_poly.pdbx_seq_one_letter_code
_entity_poly.pdbx_strand_id
1 'polypeptide(L)'
;MDKAIGITAIVLLGAIVYAFRRQTATPQPVTLTEETITQIKEIAMSATQDAVDAIAAQLTRAKDEISSEITKLEEQVAQGQAPDLTALKAAAQALDDVVPDAPVEQPVEPVEPPVSDEPVDAPAETTE
;
A
#
# COMPACT_ATOMS: atom_id res chain seq x y z
N MET A 1 25.22 66.93 22.75
CA MET A 1 24.86 66.82 21.33
C MET A 1 24.63 65.34 21.07
N ASP A 2 23.40 64.84 21.23
CA ASP A 2 23.13 63.40 21.10
C ASP A 2 21.64 63.13 20.86
N LYS A 3 21.13 63.52 19.68
CA LYS A 3 19.73 63.23 19.28
C LYS A 3 19.56 62.84 17.80
N ALA A 4 20.64 62.74 17.03
CA ALA A 4 20.56 62.52 15.57
C ALA A 4 20.60 61.05 15.13
N ILE A 5 20.94 60.09 16.02
CA ILE A 5 21.19 58.69 15.63
C ILE A 5 19.89 57.85 15.59
N GLY A 6 18.84 58.25 16.34
CA GLY A 6 17.64 57.44 16.51
C GLY A 6 16.69 57.38 15.30
N ILE A 7 16.61 58.43 14.49
CA ILE A 7 15.61 58.52 13.41
C ILE A 7 16.06 57.73 12.17
N THR A 8 17.36 57.73 11.87
CA THR A 8 17.91 57.05 10.69
C THR A 8 17.82 55.52 10.81
N ALA A 9 17.95 54.96 12.02
CA ALA A 9 17.85 53.51 12.25
C ALA A 9 16.41 52.98 12.12
N ILE A 10 15.40 53.79 12.48
CA ILE A 10 13.99 53.40 12.40
C ILE A 10 13.49 53.38 10.94
N VAL A 11 13.96 54.31 10.10
CA VAL A 11 13.62 54.31 8.67
C VAL A 11 14.28 53.12 7.96
N LEU A 12 15.50 52.74 8.34
CA LEU A 12 16.18 51.57 7.76
C LEU A 12 15.48 50.25 8.15
N LEU A 13 15.09 50.10 9.42
CA LEU A 13 14.31 48.94 9.87
C LEU A 13 12.91 48.90 9.24
N GLY A 14 12.27 50.05 9.06
CA GLY A 14 11.00 50.16 8.34
C GLY A 14 11.10 49.75 6.86
N ALA A 15 12.19 50.11 6.19
CA ALA A 15 12.44 49.70 4.80
C ALA A 15 12.73 48.20 4.68
N ILE A 16 13.46 47.61 5.65
CA ILE A 16 13.75 46.17 5.70
C ILE A 16 12.47 45.37 5.96
N VAL A 17 11.61 45.80 6.89
CA VAL A 17 10.31 45.15 7.15
C VAL A 17 9.34 45.34 5.96
N TYR A 18 9.37 46.50 5.29
CA TYR A 18 8.57 46.72 4.08
C TYR A 18 9.03 45.88 2.88
N ALA A 19 10.34 45.67 2.73
CA ALA A 19 10.90 44.78 1.71
C ALA A 19 10.58 43.31 2.01
N PHE A 20 10.64 42.89 3.29
CA PHE A 20 10.33 41.52 3.70
C PHE A 20 8.83 41.19 3.59
N ARG A 21 7.93 42.16 3.81
CA ARG A 21 6.47 41.98 3.66
C ARG A 21 5.99 41.96 2.21
N ARG A 22 6.81 42.43 1.24
CA ARG A 22 6.53 42.30 -0.20
C ARG A 22 6.90 40.93 -0.77
N GLN A 23 7.57 40.07 0.00
CA GLN A 23 7.90 38.72 -0.42
C GLN A 23 6.83 37.69 -0.05
N THR A 24 5.56 38.09 0.00
CA THR A 24 4.45 37.17 -0.22
C THR A 24 4.36 36.90 -1.71
N ALA A 25 5.32 36.15 -2.25
CA ALA A 25 5.20 35.59 -3.58
C ALA A 25 3.90 34.77 -3.59
N THR A 26 2.89 35.26 -4.32
CA THR A 26 1.76 34.44 -4.72
C THR A 26 2.34 33.14 -5.32
N PRO A 27 1.94 31.95 -4.86
CA PRO A 27 2.41 30.71 -5.47
C PRO A 27 2.05 30.78 -6.95
N GLN A 28 3.06 30.85 -7.82
CA GLN A 28 2.85 30.79 -9.26
C GLN A 28 2.28 29.40 -9.56
N PRO A 29 1.22 29.29 -10.38
CA PRO A 29 0.75 27.99 -10.81
C PRO A 29 1.90 27.28 -11.54
N VAL A 30 2.26 26.09 -11.08
CA VAL A 30 3.24 25.26 -11.77
C VAL A 30 2.60 24.80 -13.08
N THR A 31 3.01 25.40 -14.20
CA THR A 31 2.65 24.91 -15.53
C THR A 31 3.62 23.79 -15.89
N LEU A 32 3.14 22.54 -15.84
CA LEU A 32 3.88 21.41 -16.38
C LEU A 32 3.93 21.54 -17.91
N THR A 33 5.13 21.64 -18.46
CA THR A 33 5.35 21.62 -19.91
C THR A 33 5.23 20.18 -20.43
N GLU A 34 4.91 20.00 -21.70
CA GLU A 34 4.87 18.66 -22.33
C GLU A 34 6.21 17.91 -22.17
N GLU A 35 7.33 18.64 -22.17
CA GLU A 35 8.65 18.11 -21.90
C GLU A 35 8.76 17.54 -20.47
N THR A 36 8.34 18.30 -19.45
CA THR A 36 8.35 17.80 -18.07
C THR A 36 7.41 16.61 -17.87
N ILE A 37 6.26 16.59 -18.54
CA ILE A 37 5.33 15.44 -18.50
C ILE A 37 5.99 14.21 -19.13
N THR A 38 6.72 14.39 -20.23
CA THR A 38 7.44 13.30 -20.92
C THR A 38 8.54 12.73 -20.06
N GLN A 39 9.38 13.59 -19.46
CA GLN A 39 10.44 13.17 -18.54
C GLN A 39 9.89 12.42 -17.32
N ILE A 40 8.79 12.90 -16.73
CA ILE A 40 8.13 12.21 -15.60
C ILE A 40 7.66 10.81 -16.03
N LYS A 41 7.09 10.67 -17.24
CA LYS A 41 6.65 9.36 -17.76
C LYS A 41 7.83 8.40 -17.95
N GLU A 42 8.92 8.86 -18.55
CA GLU A 42 10.10 8.02 -18.77
C GLU A 42 10.71 7.55 -17.45
N ILE A 43 10.86 8.46 -16.48
CA ILE A 43 11.35 8.11 -15.14
C ILE A 43 10.42 7.11 -14.46
N ALA A 44 9.10 7.34 -14.51
CA ALA A 44 8.13 6.45 -13.88
C ALA A 44 8.11 5.07 -14.54
N MET A 45 8.18 5.00 -15.87
CA MET A 45 8.22 3.73 -16.61
C MET A 45 9.49 2.95 -16.31
N SER A 46 10.65 3.61 -16.33
CA SER A 46 11.94 2.97 -15.99
C SER A 46 11.93 2.42 -14.57
N ALA A 47 11.53 3.23 -13.59
CA ALA A 47 11.49 2.79 -12.19
C ALA A 47 10.48 1.65 -11.97
N THR A 48 9.36 1.65 -12.71
CA THR A 48 8.38 0.55 -12.65
C THR A 48 8.95 -0.73 -13.26
N GLN A 49 9.64 -0.64 -14.39
CA GLN A 49 10.30 -1.79 -15.02
C GLN A 49 11.37 -2.39 -14.10
N ASP A 50 12.21 -1.57 -13.49
CA ASP A 50 13.22 -2.02 -12.53
C ASP A 50 12.58 -2.77 -11.34
N ALA A 51 11.45 -2.26 -10.83
CA ALA A 51 10.71 -2.91 -9.75
C ALA A 51 10.10 -4.25 -10.20
N VAL A 52 9.51 -4.31 -11.41
CA VAL A 52 8.96 -5.54 -11.99
C VAL A 52 10.07 -6.59 -12.17
N ASP A 53 11.22 -6.19 -12.69
CA ASP A 53 12.36 -7.09 -12.90
C ASP A 53 12.90 -7.62 -11.57
N ALA A 54 12.97 -6.77 -10.55
CA ALA A 54 13.38 -7.18 -9.21
C ALA A 54 12.41 -8.21 -8.59
N ILE A 55 11.10 -7.97 -8.70
CA ILE A 55 10.06 -8.91 -8.24
C ILE A 55 10.15 -10.22 -9.03
N ALA A 56 10.27 -10.17 -10.36
CA ALA A 56 10.40 -11.34 -11.20
C ALA A 56 11.64 -12.18 -10.84
N ALA A 57 12.75 -11.53 -10.53
CA ALA A 57 13.96 -12.21 -10.07
C ALA A 57 13.77 -12.88 -8.69
N GLN A 58 13.06 -12.23 -7.76
CA GLN A 58 12.74 -12.80 -6.45
C GLN A 58 11.81 -14.02 -6.57
N LEU A 59 10.74 -13.90 -7.35
CA LEU A 59 9.78 -14.99 -7.60
C LEU A 59 10.46 -16.19 -8.27
N THR A 60 11.36 -15.95 -9.22
CA THR A 60 12.13 -17.00 -9.88
C THR A 60 13.01 -17.75 -8.88
N ARG A 61 13.73 -17.03 -8.01
CA ARG A 61 14.56 -17.65 -6.96
C ARG A 61 13.73 -18.48 -5.99
N ALA A 62 12.63 -17.94 -5.49
CA ALA A 62 11.74 -18.64 -4.57
C ALA A 62 11.19 -19.94 -5.20
N LYS A 63 10.78 -19.88 -6.47
CA LYS A 63 10.34 -21.06 -7.23
C LYS A 63 11.44 -22.12 -7.32
N ASP A 64 12.67 -21.73 -7.69
CA ASP A 64 13.78 -22.66 -7.85
C ASP A 64 14.15 -23.32 -6.53
N GLU A 65 14.14 -22.56 -5.43
CA GLU A 65 14.39 -23.06 -4.08
C GLU A 65 13.31 -24.05 -3.61
N ILE A 66 12.03 -23.69 -3.73
CA ILE A 66 10.89 -24.57 -3.42
C ILE A 66 10.98 -25.87 -4.23
N SER A 67 11.26 -25.77 -5.53
CA SER A 67 11.37 -26.95 -6.40
C SER A 67 12.52 -27.86 -5.97
N SER A 68 13.67 -27.28 -5.59
CA SER A 68 14.82 -28.03 -5.09
C SER A 68 14.52 -28.73 -3.76
N GLU A 69 13.86 -28.06 -2.82
CA GLU A 69 13.48 -28.66 -1.54
C GLU A 69 12.45 -29.79 -1.73
N ILE A 70 11.49 -29.65 -2.65
CA ILE A 70 10.56 -30.73 -2.98
C ILE A 70 11.31 -31.96 -3.48
N THR A 71 12.25 -31.80 -4.43
CA THR A 71 13.05 -32.94 -4.93
C THR A 71 13.83 -33.64 -3.81
N LYS A 72 14.45 -32.89 -2.90
CA LYS A 72 15.13 -33.48 -1.73
C LYS A 72 14.19 -34.27 -0.83
N LEU A 73 12.97 -33.76 -0.62
CA LEU A 73 11.97 -34.43 0.20
C LEU A 73 11.43 -35.69 -0.48
N GLU A 74 11.23 -35.66 -1.79
CA GLU A 74 10.87 -36.85 -2.57
C GLU A 74 11.94 -37.95 -2.47
N GLU A 75 13.23 -37.57 -2.50
CA GLU A 75 14.33 -38.51 -2.28
C GLU A 75 14.33 -39.11 -0.87
N GLN A 76 14.06 -38.31 0.16
CA GLN A 76 13.93 -38.80 1.55
C GLN A 76 12.79 -39.83 1.66
N VAL A 77 11.62 -39.51 1.09
CA VAL A 77 10.46 -40.41 1.07
C VAL A 77 10.78 -41.70 0.31
N ALA A 78 11.44 -41.61 -0.85
CA ALA A 78 11.85 -42.78 -1.63
C ALA A 78 12.84 -43.69 -0.87
N GLN A 79 13.65 -43.12 0.03
CA GLN A 79 14.56 -43.84 0.91
C GLN A 79 13.89 -44.37 2.20
N GLY A 80 12.59 -44.15 2.39
CA GLY A 80 11.86 -44.53 3.60
C GLY A 80 12.22 -43.69 4.82
N GLN A 81 12.81 -42.51 4.62
CA GLN A 81 13.11 -41.55 5.67
C GLN A 81 11.91 -40.64 5.93
N ALA A 82 11.79 -40.15 7.16
CA ALA A 82 10.79 -39.13 7.49
C ALA A 82 11.23 -37.78 6.88
N PRO A 83 10.40 -37.14 6.03
CA PRO A 83 10.79 -35.89 5.38
C PRO A 83 10.85 -34.71 6.35
N ASP A 84 11.91 -33.91 6.29
CA ASP A 84 12.03 -32.65 7.05
C ASP A 84 11.54 -31.45 6.23
N LEU A 85 10.35 -30.95 6.56
CA LEU A 85 9.71 -29.84 5.86
C LEU A 85 10.22 -28.44 6.25
N THR A 86 11.21 -28.34 7.14
CA THR A 86 11.65 -27.05 7.70
C THR A 86 12.11 -26.07 6.62
N ALA A 87 12.97 -26.53 5.70
CA ALA A 87 13.48 -25.70 4.60
C ALA A 87 12.37 -25.31 3.61
N LEU A 88 11.50 -26.25 3.24
CA LEU A 88 10.37 -25.98 2.35
C LEU A 88 9.42 -24.92 2.93
N LYS A 89 9.13 -24.97 4.23
CA LYS A 89 8.31 -23.96 4.91
C LYS A 89 8.97 -22.58 4.91
N ALA A 90 10.28 -22.51 5.13
CA ALA A 90 11.01 -21.25 5.08
C ALA A 90 11.00 -20.64 3.66
N ALA A 91 11.19 -21.47 2.62
CA ALA A 91 11.12 -21.02 1.24
C ALA A 91 9.71 -20.55 0.83
N ALA A 92 8.66 -21.23 1.31
CA ALA A 92 7.28 -20.81 1.12
C ALA A 92 6.98 -19.47 1.81
N GLN A 93 7.46 -19.25 3.03
CA GLN A 93 7.30 -17.97 3.71
C GLN A 93 8.02 -16.84 2.97
N ALA A 94 9.23 -17.10 2.45
CA ALA A 94 9.96 -16.11 1.66
C ALA A 94 9.19 -15.69 0.38
N LEU A 95 8.35 -16.57 -0.18
CA LEU A 95 7.46 -16.24 -1.28
C LEU A 95 6.28 -15.36 -0.82
N ASP A 96 5.65 -15.70 0.30
CA ASP A 96 4.57 -14.91 0.92
C ASP A 96 5.06 -13.50 1.30
N ASP A 97 6.30 -13.35 1.77
CA ASP A 97 6.89 -12.04 2.06
C ASP A 97 7.03 -11.14 0.81
N VAL A 98 7.08 -11.72 -0.40
CA VAL A 98 7.13 -10.98 -1.68
C VAL A 98 5.72 -10.66 -2.19
N VAL A 99 4.79 -11.62 -2.07
CA VAL A 99 3.38 -11.45 -2.43
C VAL A 99 2.54 -11.91 -1.24
N PRO A 100 2.21 -11.00 -0.31
CA PRO A 100 1.42 -11.34 0.86
C PRO A 100 0.08 -11.90 0.43
N ASP A 101 -0.38 -12.94 1.12
CA ASP A 101 -1.73 -13.47 0.90
C ASP A 101 -2.78 -12.35 1.01
N ALA A 102 -3.70 -12.31 0.03
CA ALA A 102 -4.86 -11.44 0.12
C ALA A 102 -5.73 -11.87 1.32
N PRO A 103 -6.35 -10.93 2.07
CA PRO A 103 -7.28 -11.29 3.12
C PRO A 103 -8.38 -12.17 2.53
N VAL A 104 -8.56 -13.35 3.13
CA VAL A 104 -9.65 -14.26 2.77
C VAL A 104 -10.97 -13.52 2.97
N GLU A 105 -11.70 -13.21 1.90
CA GLU A 105 -13.07 -12.73 2.02
C GLU A 105 -13.86 -13.83 2.74
N GLN A 106 -14.34 -13.54 3.95
CA GLN A 106 -15.21 -14.47 4.66
C GLN A 106 -16.43 -14.75 3.77
N PRO A 107 -16.86 -16.01 3.62
CA PRO A 107 -18.12 -16.31 2.96
C PRO A 107 -19.22 -15.50 3.63
N VAL A 108 -19.87 -14.60 2.88
CA VAL A 108 -21.11 -13.97 3.33
C VAL A 108 -22.12 -15.10 3.51
N GLU A 109 -22.44 -15.44 4.76
CA GLU A 109 -23.55 -16.34 5.05
C GLU A 109 -24.81 -15.76 4.39
N PRO A 110 -25.62 -16.57 3.69
CA PRO A 110 -26.89 -16.12 3.17
C PRO A 110 -27.71 -15.51 4.30
N VAL A 111 -28.06 -14.23 4.18
CA VAL A 111 -28.98 -13.58 5.11
C VAL A 111 -30.32 -14.32 4.98
N GLU A 112 -30.70 -15.08 6.01
CA GLU A 112 -32.03 -15.67 6.07
C GLU A 112 -33.06 -14.53 5.97
N PRO A 113 -34.06 -14.62 5.07
CA PRO A 113 -35.10 -13.61 5.02
C PRO A 113 -35.82 -13.56 6.38
N PRO A 114 -36.22 -12.36 6.86
CA PRO A 114 -36.94 -12.27 8.11
C PRO A 114 -38.19 -13.14 8.04
N VAL A 115 -38.31 -14.08 8.98
CA VAL A 115 -39.52 -14.87 9.16
C VAL A 115 -40.63 -13.86 9.47
N SER A 116 -41.59 -13.74 8.56
CA SER A 116 -42.76 -12.90 8.76
C SER A 116 -43.61 -13.55 9.85
N ASP A 117 -43.66 -12.96 11.03
CA ASP A 117 -44.64 -13.28 12.07
C ASP A 117 -46.03 -12.80 11.59
N GLU A 118 -46.62 -13.51 10.63
CA GLU A 118 -48.06 -13.41 10.41
C GLU A 118 -48.75 -14.20 11.54
N PRO A 119 -49.64 -13.57 12.33
CA PRO A 119 -50.37 -14.30 13.36
C PRO A 119 -51.24 -15.35 12.68
N VAL A 120 -51.00 -16.62 13.03
CA VAL A 120 -51.87 -17.73 12.64
C VAL A 120 -53.24 -17.45 13.25
N ASP A 121 -54.20 -17.12 12.38
CA ASP A 121 -55.58 -16.87 12.76
C ASP A 121 -56.13 -18.15 13.42
N ALA A 122 -56.38 -18.08 14.72
CA ALA A 122 -56.96 -19.19 15.47
C ALA A 122 -58.40 -19.42 14.97
N PRO A 123 -58.81 -20.65 14.66
CA PRO A 123 -60.21 -20.89 14.31
C PRO A 123 -61.07 -20.56 15.53
N ALA A 124 -61.96 -19.58 15.36
CA ALA A 124 -62.99 -19.25 16.33
C ALA A 124 -63.84 -20.50 16.59
N GLU A 125 -63.79 -20.97 17.83
CA GLU A 125 -64.79 -21.84 18.41
C GLU A 125 -66.10 -21.04 18.51
N THR A 126 -67.17 -21.48 17.84
CA THR A 126 -68.53 -21.06 18.21
C THR A 126 -69.49 -22.21 18.03
N THR A 127 -70.03 -22.61 19.16
CA THR A 127 -71.11 -23.56 19.42
C THR A 127 -72.45 -23.08 18.86
N GLU A 128 -73.16 -23.93 18.11
CA GLU A 128 -74.59 -24.24 18.31
C GLU A 128 -74.97 -25.56 17.63
#